data_AF-A0A7Y3XCR6-F1
#
_entry.id   AF-A0A7Y3XCR6-F1
#
_cell.length_a   1.000
_cell.length_b   1.000
_cell.length_c   1.000
_cell.angle_alpha   90.00
_cell.angle_beta   90.00
_cell.angle_gamma   90.00
#
_symmetry.space_group_name_H-M   'P 1'
#
loop_
_entity.id
_entity.type
_entity.pdbx_description
1 polymer ?
#
loop_
_entity_poly.entity_id
_entity_poly.type
_entity_poly.pdbx_seq_one_letter_code
_entity_poly.pdbx_strand_id
1 'polypeptide(L)'
;MVDILARDIILIVYMLWLIITGVLVFFMQAGFAFLESGQVRSKNATHVYMKVCANIGLGTLVWWLFGFAIFSGNWNYCLLGVTDPGSVDKLNVYGHWFTMWGFCLVSCSIASGSIAERFSFKAYLIYVVLYCGFMYPFFWMDGLVGRAVVKMGLCGLCRFRSCPFSGRPDGPYRCNDCWSEA
;
A
#
# COMPACT_ATOMS: atom_id res chain seq x y z
N MET A 1 12.27 -27.88 -20.43
CA MET A 1 11.29 -27.23 -21.34
C MET A 1 9.93 -27.10 -20.67
N VAL A 2 9.39 -28.19 -20.08
CA VAL A 2 8.14 -28.15 -19.31
C VAL A 2 8.22 -27.20 -18.11
N ASP A 3 9.36 -27.13 -17.40
CA ASP A 3 9.53 -26.21 -16.26
C ASP A 3 9.57 -24.73 -16.65
N ILE A 4 10.07 -24.42 -17.86
CA ILE A 4 10.10 -23.06 -18.40
C ILE A 4 8.69 -22.62 -18.78
N LEU A 5 7.94 -23.50 -19.47
CA LEU A 5 6.55 -23.24 -19.82
C LEU A 5 5.66 -23.10 -18.56
N ALA A 6 5.88 -23.94 -17.55
CA ALA A 6 5.18 -23.84 -16.27
C ALA A 6 5.46 -22.50 -15.56
N ARG A 7 6.71 -22.02 -15.58
CA ARG A 7 7.10 -20.72 -15.02
C ARG A 7 6.40 -19.56 -15.74
N ASP A 8 6.36 -19.57 -17.06
CA ASP A 8 5.74 -18.51 -17.86
C ASP A 8 4.23 -18.44 -17.63
N ILE A 9 3.55 -19.59 -17.56
CA ILE A 9 2.11 -19.66 -17.26
C ILE A 9 1.81 -19.08 -15.87
N ILE A 10 2.60 -19.45 -14.87
CA ILE A 10 2.45 -18.96 -13.49
C ILE A 10 2.62 -17.42 -13.46
N LEU A 11 3.63 -16.88 -14.13
CA LEU A 11 3.85 -15.42 -14.20
C LEU A 11 2.65 -14.70 -14.82
N ILE A 12 2.12 -15.19 -15.94
CA ILE A 12 0.97 -14.58 -16.63
C ILE A 12 -0.27 -14.57 -15.73
N VAL A 13 -0.54 -15.68 -15.02
CA VAL A 13 -1.68 -15.77 -14.09
C VAL A 13 -1.53 -14.76 -12.94
N TYR A 14 -0.33 -14.61 -12.39
CA TYR A 14 -0.07 -13.60 -11.35
C TYR A 14 -0.29 -12.17 -11.85
N MET A 15 0.11 -11.84 -13.08
CA MET A 15 -0.16 -10.50 -13.64
C MET A 15 -1.63 -10.23 -13.81
N LEU A 16 -2.36 -11.20 -14.38
CA LEU A 16 -3.79 -11.07 -14.57
C LEU A 16 -4.48 -10.82 -13.23
N TRP A 17 -4.09 -11.56 -12.20
CA TRP A 17 -4.58 -11.35 -10.85
C TRP A 17 -4.28 -9.93 -10.33
N LEU A 18 -3.05 -9.45 -10.46
CA LEU A 18 -2.65 -8.11 -10.00
C LEU A 18 -3.37 -6.98 -10.75
N ILE A 19 -3.54 -7.10 -12.07
CA ILE A 19 -4.25 -6.11 -12.88
C ILE A 19 -5.73 -6.08 -12.52
N ILE A 20 -6.38 -7.25 -12.40
CA ILE A 20 -7.79 -7.35 -11.98
C ILE A 20 -7.96 -6.71 -10.59
N THR A 21 -7.08 -7.04 -9.64
CA THR A 21 -7.09 -6.47 -8.29
C THR A 21 -6.88 -4.95 -8.34
N GLY A 22 -5.95 -4.46 -9.16
CA GLY A 22 -5.69 -3.03 -9.30
C GLY A 22 -6.88 -2.25 -9.88
N VAL A 23 -7.62 -2.84 -10.83
CA VAL A 23 -8.85 -2.23 -11.37
C VAL A 23 -9.93 -2.14 -10.30
N LEU A 24 -10.11 -3.20 -9.50
CA LEU A 24 -11.06 -3.19 -8.39
C LEU A 24 -10.72 -2.12 -7.34
N VAL A 25 -9.44 -1.97 -7.01
CA VAL A 25 -8.98 -0.95 -6.06
C VAL A 25 -9.15 0.45 -6.63
N PHE A 26 -8.87 0.67 -7.92
CA PHE A 26 -9.15 1.96 -8.57
C PHE A 26 -10.63 2.31 -8.51
N PHE A 27 -11.53 1.33 -8.65
CA PHE A 27 -12.97 1.55 -8.55
C PHE A 27 -13.40 1.97 -7.12
N MET A 28 -12.66 1.59 -6.08
CA MET A 28 -12.93 2.06 -4.71
C MET A 28 -12.82 3.59 -4.61
N GLN A 29 -11.95 4.21 -5.40
CA GLN A 29 -11.79 5.67 -5.39
C GLN A 29 -13.07 6.39 -5.85
N ALA A 30 -13.76 5.85 -6.86
CA ALA A 30 -15.09 6.34 -7.25
C ALA A 30 -16.13 6.06 -6.15
N GLY A 31 -16.04 4.89 -5.49
CA GLY A 31 -16.87 4.57 -4.34
C GLY A 31 -16.74 5.57 -3.18
N PHE A 32 -15.51 5.96 -2.82
CA PHE A 32 -15.26 6.97 -1.80
C PHE A 32 -15.78 8.35 -2.19
N ALA A 33 -15.74 8.71 -3.49
CA ALA A 33 -16.36 9.95 -3.97
C ALA A 33 -17.85 10.01 -3.62
N PHE A 34 -18.58 8.93 -3.90
CA PHE A 34 -20.00 8.86 -3.60
C PHE A 34 -20.28 8.83 -2.10
N LEU A 35 -19.51 8.07 -1.32
CA LEU A 35 -19.65 8.01 0.14
C LEU A 35 -19.38 9.37 0.80
N GLU A 36 -18.26 10.04 0.48
CA GLU A 36 -17.97 11.36 1.05
C GLU A 36 -19.01 12.40 0.63
N SER A 37 -19.47 12.38 -0.63
CA SER A 37 -20.49 13.31 -1.11
C SER A 37 -21.86 13.12 -0.44
N GLY A 38 -22.19 11.88 -0.03
CA GLY A 38 -23.45 11.54 0.62
C GLY A 38 -23.51 11.91 2.10
N GLN A 39 -22.36 12.07 2.76
CA GLN A 39 -22.28 12.46 4.18
C GLN A 39 -22.22 13.99 4.38
N VAL A 40 -21.87 14.76 3.34
CA VAL A 40 -21.76 16.22 3.42
C VAL A 40 -23.05 16.91 3.01
N ARG A 41 -23.22 18.17 3.46
CA ARG A 41 -24.34 19.00 3.00
C ARG A 41 -24.26 19.21 1.48
N SER A 42 -25.39 19.17 0.79
CA SER A 42 -25.50 19.37 -0.67
C SER A 42 -24.79 20.64 -1.19
N LYS A 43 -24.77 21.72 -0.39
CA LYS A 43 -24.06 22.97 -0.71
C LYS A 43 -22.54 22.82 -0.88
N ASN A 44 -21.94 21.81 -0.26
CA ASN A 44 -20.49 21.57 -0.25
C ASN A 44 -20.09 20.29 -1.01
N ALA A 45 -21.04 19.59 -1.63
CA ALA A 45 -20.77 18.33 -2.33
C ALA A 45 -19.75 18.49 -3.47
N THR A 46 -19.82 19.58 -4.25
CA THR A 46 -18.87 19.87 -5.33
C THR A 46 -17.44 20.01 -4.84
N HIS A 47 -17.23 20.60 -3.66
CA HIS A 47 -15.89 20.73 -3.07
C HIS A 47 -15.32 19.37 -2.66
N VAL A 48 -16.17 18.42 -2.29
CA VAL A 48 -15.75 17.04 -1.99
C VAL A 48 -15.32 16.30 -3.26
N TYR A 49 -16.10 16.39 -4.34
CA TYR A 49 -15.71 15.79 -5.62
C TYR A 49 -14.38 16.32 -6.14
N MET A 50 -14.15 17.64 -6.03
CA MET A 50 -12.89 18.26 -6.45
C MET A 50 -11.67 17.69 -5.71
N LYS A 51 -11.80 17.37 -4.40
CA LYS A 51 -10.73 16.73 -3.62
C LYS A 51 -10.41 15.33 -4.15
N VAL A 52 -11.44 14.52 -4.43
CA VAL A 52 -11.24 13.15 -4.92
C VAL A 52 -10.57 13.14 -6.29
N CYS A 53 -10.96 14.04 -7.19
CA CYS A 53 -10.29 14.22 -8.48
C CYS A 53 -8.84 14.68 -8.31
N ALA A 54 -8.58 15.63 -7.40
CA ALA A 54 -7.22 16.08 -7.10
C ALA A 54 -6.37 14.96 -6.49
N ASN A 55 -6.94 14.09 -5.66
CA ASN A 55 -6.24 12.92 -5.10
C ASN A 55 -5.79 11.97 -6.20
N ILE A 56 -6.66 11.64 -7.14
CA ILE A 56 -6.31 10.77 -8.28
C ILE A 56 -5.22 11.42 -9.11
N GLY A 57 -5.37 12.68 -9.49
CA GLY A 57 -4.40 13.38 -10.34
C GLY A 57 -3.04 13.54 -9.67
N LEU A 58 -2.99 14.23 -8.53
CA LEU A 58 -1.73 14.50 -7.82
C LEU A 58 -1.13 13.25 -7.20
N GLY A 59 -1.95 12.36 -6.63
CA GLY A 59 -1.47 11.11 -6.05
C GLY A 59 -0.78 10.23 -7.10
N THR A 60 -1.30 10.20 -8.33
CA THR A 60 -0.64 9.50 -9.44
C THR A 60 0.67 10.13 -9.84
N LEU A 61 0.71 11.46 -10.00
CA LEU A 61 1.95 12.16 -10.37
C LEU A 61 3.05 11.97 -9.33
N VAL A 62 2.71 12.07 -8.04
CA VAL A 62 3.65 11.91 -6.93
C VAL A 62 4.11 10.46 -6.79
N TRP A 63 3.19 9.50 -6.94
CA TRP A 63 3.54 8.09 -6.91
C TRP A 63 4.47 7.70 -8.06
N TRP A 64 4.22 8.26 -9.24
CA TRP A 64 5.05 8.06 -10.42
C TRP A 64 6.46 8.66 -10.27
N LEU A 65 6.57 9.88 -9.72
CA LEU A 65 7.85 10.57 -9.56
C LEU A 65 8.71 10.08 -8.40
N PHE A 66 8.13 9.68 -7.27
CA PHE A 66 8.90 9.39 -6.05
C PHE A 66 8.39 8.17 -5.29
N GLY A 67 7.07 7.96 -5.26
CA GLY A 67 6.46 6.94 -4.41
C GLY A 67 6.94 5.53 -4.70
N PHE A 68 6.99 5.14 -5.98
CA PHE A 68 7.42 3.79 -6.35
C PHE A 68 8.92 3.53 -6.11
N ALA A 69 9.77 4.54 -6.31
CA ALA A 69 11.21 4.41 -6.08
C ALA A 69 11.53 4.16 -4.61
N ILE A 70 10.84 4.87 -3.71
CA ILE A 70 10.99 4.70 -2.26
C ILE A 70 10.43 3.34 -1.83
N PHE A 71 9.26 2.97 -2.36
CA PHE A 71 8.61 1.69 -2.08
C PHE A 71 9.49 0.50 -2.49
N SER A 72 10.10 0.55 -3.68
CA SER A 72 10.98 -0.52 -4.17
C SER A 72 12.38 -0.49 -3.56
N GLY A 73 12.74 0.56 -2.78
CA GLY A 73 14.08 0.75 -2.23
C GLY A 73 15.17 1.00 -3.28
N ASN A 74 14.80 1.23 -4.54
CA ASN A 74 15.71 1.42 -5.66
C ASN A 74 15.39 2.72 -6.39
N TRP A 75 16.29 3.69 -6.26
CA TRP A 75 16.17 5.03 -6.82
C TRP A 75 16.21 5.06 -8.35
N ASN A 76 16.64 3.97 -9.02
CA ASN A 76 16.62 3.87 -10.48
C ASN A 76 15.19 3.87 -11.06
N TYR A 77 14.17 3.64 -10.23
CA TYR A 77 12.76 3.67 -10.64
C TYR A 77 12.10 5.06 -10.46
N CYS A 78 12.86 6.10 -10.08
CA CYS A 78 12.34 7.41 -9.68
C CYS A 78 11.89 8.30 -10.85
N LEU A 79 12.60 8.30 -11.99
CA LEU A 79 12.35 9.35 -13.02
C LEU A 79 11.94 8.84 -14.40
N LEU A 80 12.28 7.60 -14.76
CA LEU A 80 12.15 7.10 -16.15
C LEU A 80 11.44 5.76 -16.28
N GLY A 81 10.88 5.22 -15.19
CA GLY A 81 10.47 3.82 -15.19
C GLY A 81 11.67 2.88 -15.35
N VAL A 82 11.40 1.58 -15.23
CA VAL A 82 12.41 0.51 -15.22
C VAL A 82 13.38 0.62 -16.41
N THR A 83 14.64 0.97 -16.15
CA THR A 83 15.66 1.28 -17.18
C THR A 83 16.25 0.08 -17.92
N ASP A 84 15.66 -1.13 -17.89
CA ASP A 84 16.09 -2.19 -18.83
C ASP A 84 14.90 -2.99 -19.38
N PRO A 85 14.58 -2.88 -20.68
CA PRO A 85 13.41 -3.52 -21.31
C PRO A 85 13.59 -5.01 -21.65
N GLY A 86 14.56 -5.73 -21.07
CA GLY A 86 15.01 -7.04 -21.57
C GLY A 86 14.69 -8.32 -20.77
N SER A 87 14.14 -8.25 -19.55
CA SER A 87 13.94 -9.45 -18.70
C SER A 87 12.47 -9.74 -18.41
N VAL A 88 12.06 -11.00 -18.65
CA VAL A 88 10.70 -11.55 -18.42
C VAL A 88 10.21 -11.48 -16.97
N ASP A 89 11.10 -11.31 -15.99
CA ASP A 89 10.73 -11.10 -14.59
C ASP A 89 10.15 -9.69 -14.30
N LYS A 90 10.27 -8.76 -15.26
CA LYS A 90 9.86 -7.35 -15.09
C LYS A 90 8.37 -7.09 -15.34
N LEU A 91 7.64 -8.04 -15.94
CA LEU A 91 6.19 -7.90 -16.10
C LEU A 91 5.48 -7.78 -14.73
N ASN A 92 6.05 -8.39 -13.67
CA ASN A 92 5.54 -8.32 -12.29
C ASN A 92 5.62 -6.93 -11.72
N VAL A 93 6.68 -6.21 -12.07
CA VAL A 93 6.96 -4.87 -11.55
C VAL A 93 5.87 -3.89 -11.96
N TYR A 94 5.36 -3.97 -13.20
CA TYR A 94 4.28 -3.10 -13.67
C TYR A 94 2.92 -3.44 -13.03
N GLY A 95 2.61 -4.74 -12.90
CA GLY A 95 1.40 -5.17 -12.18
C GLY A 95 1.42 -4.69 -10.73
N HIS A 96 2.56 -4.88 -10.05
CA HIS A 96 2.77 -4.46 -8.67
C HIS A 96 2.73 -2.93 -8.52
N TRP A 97 3.32 -2.18 -9.46
CA TRP A 97 3.24 -0.72 -9.49
C TRP A 97 1.79 -0.23 -9.51
N PHE A 98 0.97 -0.80 -10.40
CA PHE A 98 -0.43 -0.41 -10.57
C PHE A 98 -1.28 -0.79 -9.34
N THR A 99 -1.10 -2.00 -8.82
CA THR A 99 -1.82 -2.43 -7.62
C THR A 99 -1.46 -1.57 -6.41
N MET A 100 -0.18 -1.30 -6.17
CA MET A 100 0.27 -0.49 -5.02
C MET A 100 -0.09 0.99 -5.14
N TRP A 101 -0.05 1.54 -6.36
CA TRP A 101 -0.59 2.87 -6.66
C TRP A 101 -2.05 3.00 -6.21
N GLY A 102 -2.88 2.01 -6.56
CA GLY A 102 -4.29 1.97 -6.14
C GLY A 102 -4.44 1.93 -4.61
N PHE A 103 -3.69 1.08 -3.92
CA PHE A 103 -3.74 0.98 -2.46
C PHE A 103 -3.29 2.28 -1.76
N CYS A 104 -2.27 2.96 -2.30
CA CYS A 104 -1.83 4.26 -1.80
C CYS A 104 -2.94 5.33 -1.90
N LEU A 105 -3.58 5.43 -3.07
CA LEU A 105 -4.66 6.38 -3.32
C LEU A 105 -5.89 6.15 -2.43
N VAL A 106 -6.28 4.89 -2.27
CA VAL A 106 -7.42 4.50 -1.44
C VAL A 106 -7.13 4.80 0.04
N SER A 107 -5.94 4.48 0.52
CA SER A 107 -5.53 4.79 1.89
C SER A 107 -5.54 6.29 2.18
N CYS A 108 -5.05 7.10 1.23
CA CYS A 108 -5.12 8.57 1.32
C CYS A 108 -6.58 9.06 1.42
N SER A 109 -7.49 8.44 0.67
CA SER A 109 -8.91 8.81 0.64
C SER A 109 -9.67 8.43 1.91
N ILE A 110 -9.34 7.29 2.52
CA ILE A 110 -9.94 6.91 3.82
C ILE A 110 -9.58 7.95 4.89
N ALA A 111 -8.31 8.35 4.92
CA ALA A 111 -7.86 9.40 5.84
C ALA A 111 -8.53 10.75 5.55
N SER A 112 -8.76 11.11 4.27
CA SER A 112 -9.47 12.34 3.91
C SER A 112 -10.95 12.34 4.29
N GLY A 113 -11.59 11.17 4.31
CA GLY A 113 -13.00 11.02 4.70
C GLY A 113 -13.26 11.43 6.15
N SER A 114 -12.28 11.24 7.04
CA SER A 114 -12.37 11.69 8.45
C SER A 114 -12.38 13.21 8.61
N ILE A 115 -12.06 13.95 7.55
CA ILE A 115 -11.77 15.38 7.56
C ILE A 115 -12.80 16.18 6.72
N ALA A 116 -14.00 15.64 6.53
CA ALA A 116 -15.03 16.28 5.72
C ALA A 116 -15.41 17.70 6.21
N GLU A 117 -15.63 18.62 5.27
CA GLU A 117 -16.13 20.02 5.43
C GLU A 117 -15.24 21.09 6.08
N ARG A 118 -14.13 20.77 6.77
CA ARG A 118 -13.41 21.77 7.62
C ARG A 118 -12.05 22.26 7.09
N PHE A 119 -11.63 21.84 5.90
CA PHE A 119 -10.27 22.09 5.39
C PHE A 119 -10.26 22.91 4.10
N SER A 120 -9.26 23.78 4.00
CA SER A 120 -8.97 24.50 2.76
C SER A 120 -8.45 23.53 1.69
N PHE A 121 -8.85 23.74 0.43
CA PHE A 121 -8.39 22.93 -0.69
C PHE A 121 -6.86 22.90 -0.81
N LYS A 122 -6.19 24.03 -0.51
CA LYS A 122 -4.72 24.13 -0.58
C LYS A 122 -4.02 23.20 0.42
N ALA A 123 -4.53 23.10 1.66
CA ALA A 123 -3.97 22.20 2.66
C ALA A 123 -4.11 20.72 2.24
N TYR A 124 -5.20 20.39 1.55
CA TYR A 124 -5.42 19.05 1.02
C TYR A 124 -4.38 18.64 -0.03
N LEU A 125 -3.98 19.55 -0.95
CA LEU A 125 -2.97 19.23 -1.97
C LEU A 125 -1.61 18.89 -1.35
N ILE A 126 -1.20 19.65 -0.33
CA ILE A 126 0.05 19.40 0.40
C ILE A 126 -0.02 18.05 1.12
N TYR A 127 -1.16 17.73 1.74
CA TYR A 127 -1.40 16.45 2.39
C TYR A 127 -1.23 15.27 1.42
N VAL A 128 -1.86 15.32 0.24
CA VAL A 128 -1.75 14.24 -0.77
C VAL A 128 -0.31 14.03 -1.21
N VAL A 129 0.45 15.11 -1.44
CA VAL A 129 1.87 15.02 -1.85
C VAL A 129 2.72 14.37 -0.76
N LEU A 130 2.56 14.80 0.50
CA LEU A 130 3.32 14.23 1.62
C LEU A 130 2.93 12.78 1.90
N TYR A 131 1.65 12.45 1.78
CA TYR A 131 1.16 11.10 2.04
C TYR A 131 1.60 10.11 0.97
N CYS A 132 1.32 10.40 -0.30
CA CYS A 132 1.65 9.50 -1.42
C CYS A 132 3.14 9.46 -1.75
N GLY A 133 3.85 10.56 -1.51
CA GLY A 133 5.28 10.67 -1.81
C GLY A 133 6.20 10.17 -0.71
N PHE A 134 5.77 10.28 0.55
CA PHE A 134 6.65 9.98 1.68
C PHE A 134 6.04 8.99 2.68
N MET A 135 4.87 9.28 3.28
CA MET A 135 4.35 8.47 4.38
C MET A 135 4.01 7.03 3.97
N TYR A 136 3.24 6.86 2.90
CA TYR A 136 2.80 5.55 2.43
C TYR A 136 3.96 4.67 1.95
N PRO A 137 4.85 5.12 1.04
CA PRO A 137 5.96 4.30 0.60
C PRO A 137 6.98 4.03 1.72
N PHE A 138 7.14 4.95 2.69
CA PHE A 138 8.01 4.72 3.84
C PHE A 138 7.49 3.62 4.77
N PHE A 139 6.17 3.55 4.99
CA PHE A 139 5.58 2.50 5.82
C PHE A 139 5.80 1.09 5.22
N TRP A 140 5.76 1.00 3.90
CA TRP A 140 5.92 -0.24 3.16
C TRP A 140 7.35 -0.51 2.66
N MET A 141 8.30 0.36 2.95
CA MET A 141 9.71 0.17 2.61
C MET A 141 10.29 -0.98 3.47
N ASP A 142 10.77 -2.02 2.79
CA ASP A 142 11.20 -3.31 3.34
C ASP A 142 12.48 -3.22 4.19
N GLY A 143 12.41 -2.58 5.36
CA GLY A 143 13.59 -2.39 6.22
C GLY A 143 13.34 -2.06 7.69
N LEU A 144 12.56 -1.02 7.99
CA LEU A 144 12.54 -0.45 9.35
C LEU A 144 11.20 -0.63 10.09
N VAL A 145 10.07 -0.51 9.40
CA VAL A 145 8.74 -0.57 10.05
C VAL A 145 8.08 -1.95 9.87
N GLY A 146 8.24 -2.63 8.74
CA GLY A 146 7.70 -3.99 8.55
C GLY A 146 8.21 -5.00 9.58
N ARG A 147 9.53 -5.00 9.85
CA ARG A 147 10.10 -5.82 10.95
C ARG A 147 9.64 -5.33 12.33
N ALA A 148 9.50 -4.03 12.56
CA ALA A 148 9.09 -3.51 13.86
C ALA A 148 7.62 -3.81 14.16
N VAL A 149 6.71 -3.68 13.19
CA VAL A 149 5.28 -3.94 13.33
C VAL A 149 5.00 -5.45 13.38
N VAL A 150 5.68 -6.28 12.57
CA VAL A 150 5.60 -7.74 12.72
C VAL A 150 6.17 -8.17 14.07
N LYS A 151 7.28 -7.57 14.54
CA LYS A 151 7.86 -7.86 15.86
C LYS A 151 6.99 -7.36 17.02
N MET A 152 6.26 -6.25 16.87
CA MET A 152 5.25 -5.80 17.83
C MET A 152 4.01 -6.70 17.81
N GLY A 153 3.56 -7.16 16.63
CA GLY A 153 2.45 -8.10 16.46
C GLY A 153 2.75 -9.51 16.99
N LEU A 154 3.96 -10.04 16.73
CA LEU A 154 4.42 -11.31 17.30
C LEU A 154 4.65 -11.21 18.81
N CYS A 155 5.14 -10.08 19.32
CA CYS A 155 5.31 -9.86 20.76
C CYS A 155 3.96 -9.72 21.48
N GLY A 156 2.93 -9.17 20.80
CA GLY A 156 1.54 -9.16 21.27
C GLY A 156 0.88 -10.55 21.25
N LEU A 157 1.12 -11.34 20.21
CA LEU A 157 0.59 -12.72 20.08
C LEU A 157 1.32 -13.71 21.00
N CYS A 158 2.61 -13.54 21.26
CA CYS A 158 3.32 -14.33 22.28
C CYS A 158 2.77 -14.06 23.67
N ARG A 159 2.30 -12.84 23.97
CA ARG A 159 1.67 -12.54 25.27
C ARG A 159 0.25 -13.12 25.40
N PHE A 160 -0.42 -13.45 24.29
CA PHE A 160 -1.72 -14.13 24.32
C PHE A 160 -1.63 -15.66 24.22
N ARG A 161 -0.55 -16.22 23.65
CA ARG A 161 -0.39 -17.67 23.51
C ARG A 161 0.46 -18.33 24.60
N SER A 162 1.10 -17.56 25.48
CA SER A 162 1.96 -18.08 26.56
C SER A 162 1.34 -18.08 27.97
N CYS A 163 0.03 -17.85 28.13
CA CYS A 163 -0.66 -18.18 29.38
C CYS A 163 -1.63 -19.35 29.17
N PRO A 164 -1.15 -20.61 29.13
CA PRO A 164 -2.01 -21.69 29.58
C PRO A 164 -2.29 -21.45 31.07
N PHE A 165 -3.54 -21.56 31.45
CA PHE A 165 -4.01 -21.63 32.84
C PHE A 165 -3.54 -22.95 33.46
N SER A 166 -2.23 -23.15 33.61
CA SER A 166 -1.66 -24.24 34.40
C SER A 166 -0.35 -23.76 35.04
N GLY A 167 -0.34 -23.74 36.36
CA GLY A 167 0.83 -23.34 37.13
C GLY A 167 1.96 -24.35 36.95
N ARG A 168 3.11 -23.91 36.42
CA ARG A 168 4.43 -24.41 36.77
C ARG A 168 5.46 -23.27 36.66
N PRO A 169 6.33 -23.10 37.67
CA PRO A 169 7.41 -22.14 37.61
C PRO A 169 8.63 -22.76 36.89
N ASP A 170 9.42 -21.87 36.28
CA ASP A 170 10.85 -22.00 35.96
C ASP A 170 11.28 -22.73 34.67
N GLY A 171 11.80 -21.93 33.72
CA GLY A 171 12.61 -22.39 32.58
C GLY A 171 12.91 -21.27 31.56
N PRO A 172 14.16 -21.04 31.12
CA PRO A 172 14.54 -19.89 30.31
C PRO A 172 14.35 -20.20 28.80
N TYR A 173 13.12 -20.27 28.32
CA TYR A 173 12.86 -20.46 26.89
C TYR A 173 13.01 -19.14 26.15
N ARG A 174 14.17 -18.98 25.51
CA ARG A 174 14.58 -17.81 24.73
C ARG A 174 13.78 -17.81 23.41
N CYS A 175 13.07 -16.72 23.10
CA CYS A 175 12.21 -16.56 21.91
C CYS A 175 12.89 -16.72 20.52
N ASN A 176 14.16 -17.12 20.45
CA ASN A 176 14.91 -17.16 19.19
C ASN A 176 14.65 -18.43 18.36
N ASP A 177 14.03 -19.46 18.95
CA ASP A 177 13.91 -20.77 18.29
C ASP A 177 12.67 -20.89 17.37
N CYS A 178 11.76 -19.91 17.37
CA CYS A 178 10.56 -19.94 16.50
C CYS A 178 10.80 -19.48 15.05
N TRP A 179 11.99 -18.99 14.71
CA TRP A 179 12.30 -18.45 13.38
C TRP A 179 13.10 -19.40 12.47
N SER A 180 13.45 -20.63 12.91
CA SER A 180 14.29 -21.54 12.10
C SER A 180 13.53 -22.56 11.24
N GLU A 181 12.19 -22.50 11.21
CA GLU A 181 11.35 -23.46 10.47
C GLU A 181 10.38 -22.80 9.47
N ALA A 182 10.65 -21.57 9.03
CA ALA A 182 9.91 -20.91 7.96
C ALA A 182 10.84 -20.45 6.83
#